data_AF-A0A377GLE8-F1
#
_entry.id   AF-A0A377GLE8-F1
#
_cell.length_a   1.000
_cell.length_b   1.000
_cell.length_c   1.000
_cell.angle_alpha   90.00
_cell.angle_beta   90.00
_cell.angle_gamma   90.00
#
_symmetry.space_group_name_H-M   'P 1'
#
loop_
_entity.id
_entity.type
_entity.pdbx_description
1 polymer ?
#
loop_
_entity_poly.entity_id
_entity_poly.type
_entity_poly.pdbx_seq_one_letter_code
_entity_poly.pdbx_strand_id
1 'polypeptide(L)'
;MKKLLLIIFSLTMLDAVSYANKIVITGTPIILEKQGDVYFVPNDYKSTTSYYYVSLNGARQVCYIDKQPELSALNTTTLEVNYNGSTLTWVCYPLDTNYFETP
;
A
#
# COMPACT_ATOMS: atom_id res chain seq x y z
N MET A 1 -4.39 21.02 63.03
CA MET A 1 -3.52 20.10 62.26
C MET A 1 -4.18 19.82 60.91
N LYS A 2 -3.75 20.53 59.85
CA LYS A 2 -4.31 20.40 58.49
C LYS A 2 -3.71 19.14 57.84
N LYS A 3 -4.53 18.11 57.63
CA LYS A 3 -4.12 16.90 56.90
C LYS A 3 -4.21 17.20 55.41
N LEU A 4 -3.07 17.47 54.79
CA LEU A 4 -2.95 17.63 53.34
C LEU A 4 -3.00 16.22 52.72
N LEU A 5 -4.13 15.87 52.12
CA LEU A 5 -4.34 14.58 51.47
C LEU A 5 -3.69 14.62 50.08
N LEU A 6 -2.47 14.09 49.97
CA LEU A 6 -1.74 13.93 48.71
C LEU A 6 -2.37 12.75 47.94
N ILE A 7 -3.27 13.07 47.00
CA ILE A 7 -3.78 12.11 46.03
C ILE A 7 -2.68 11.94 44.96
N ILE A 8 -1.98 10.82 45.03
CA ILE A 8 -1.03 10.36 44.01
C ILE A 8 -1.87 9.96 42.80
N PHE A 9 -1.87 10.82 41.78
CA PHE A 9 -2.49 10.53 40.49
C PHE A 9 -1.55 9.60 39.73
N SER A 10 -1.75 8.28 39.87
CA SER A 10 -1.04 7.27 39.08
C SER A 10 -1.32 7.50 37.59
N LEU A 11 -0.35 8.04 36.87
CA LEU A 11 -0.32 8.03 35.41
C LEU A 11 -0.15 6.58 34.95
N THR A 12 -1.27 5.89 34.73
CA THR A 12 -1.28 4.67 33.93
C THR A 12 -1.06 5.08 32.48
N MET A 13 0.17 4.92 31.99
CA MET A 13 0.46 4.90 30.56
C MET A 13 -0.28 3.70 29.98
N LEU A 14 -1.49 3.91 29.46
CA LEU A 14 -2.07 2.96 28.51
C LEU A 14 -1.26 3.14 27.23
N ASP A 15 -0.25 2.29 27.06
CA ASP A 15 0.40 2.09 25.77
C ASP A 15 -0.66 1.51 24.83
N ALA A 16 -1.42 2.38 24.17
CA ALA A 16 -2.26 2.01 23.07
C ALA A 16 -1.34 1.49 21.97
N VAL A 17 -1.19 0.17 21.91
CA VAL A 17 -0.60 -0.53 20.76
C VAL A 17 -1.42 -0.13 19.53
N SER A 18 -0.95 0.88 18.82
CA SER A 18 -1.47 1.29 17.53
C SER A 18 -1.01 0.25 16.51
N TYR A 19 -1.82 -0.79 16.33
CA TYR A 19 -1.69 -1.64 15.16
C TYR A 19 -2.18 -0.80 13.97
N ALA A 20 -1.25 -0.40 13.11
CA ALA A 20 -1.63 0.14 11.81
C ALA A 20 -2.40 -0.96 11.06
N ASN A 21 -3.64 -0.67 10.66
CA ASN A 21 -4.42 -1.62 9.87
C ASN A 21 -3.70 -1.89 8.55
N LYS A 22 -3.52 -3.17 8.20
CA LYS A 22 -2.94 -3.56 6.91
C LYS A 22 -3.90 -3.21 5.77
N ILE A 23 -3.33 -2.88 4.62
CA ILE A 23 -4.08 -2.65 3.40
C ILE A 23 -4.46 -4.01 2.82
N VAL A 24 -5.76 -4.30 2.75
CA VAL A 24 -6.26 -5.55 2.19
C VAL A 24 -6.28 -5.46 0.66
N ILE A 25 -5.50 -6.31 0.02
CA ILE A 25 -5.42 -6.45 -1.43
C ILE A 25 -6.30 -7.62 -1.87
N THR A 26 -7.27 -7.34 -2.73
CA THR A 26 -8.26 -8.29 -3.23
C THR A 26 -8.08 -8.51 -4.73
N GLY A 27 -8.61 -9.63 -5.21
CA GLY A 27 -8.49 -10.03 -6.61
C GLY A 27 -7.17 -10.72 -6.95
N THR A 28 -6.97 -10.98 -8.24
CA THR A 28 -5.77 -11.62 -8.76
C THR A 28 -4.81 -10.58 -9.33
N PRO A 29 -3.49 -10.81 -9.24
CA PRO A 29 -2.53 -9.86 -9.80
C PRO A 29 -2.62 -9.89 -11.33
N ILE A 30 -2.70 -8.72 -11.94
CA ILE A 30 -2.65 -8.59 -13.40
C ILE A 30 -1.22 -8.71 -13.91
N ILE A 31 -1.07 -9.28 -15.10
CA ILE A 31 0.20 -9.34 -15.80
C ILE A 31 0.22 -8.19 -16.79
N LEU A 32 1.22 -7.32 -16.68
CA LEU A 32 1.41 -6.23 -17.63
C LEU A 32 2.26 -6.72 -18.81
N GLU A 33 1.84 -6.37 -20.02
CA GLU A 33 2.64 -6.64 -21.23
C GLU A 33 3.66 -5.52 -21.42
N LYS A 34 4.94 -5.86 -21.56
CA LYS A 34 5.99 -4.85 -21.80
C LYS A 34 6.21 -4.65 -23.30
N GLN A 35 6.03 -3.42 -23.79
CA GLN A 35 6.35 -3.04 -25.16
C GLN A 35 7.32 -1.86 -25.13
N GLY A 36 8.61 -2.16 -25.38
CA GLY A 36 9.69 -1.18 -25.17
C GLY A 36 9.79 -0.78 -23.70
N ASP A 37 9.62 0.51 -23.42
CA ASP A 37 9.70 1.08 -22.07
C ASP A 37 8.33 1.24 -21.37
N VAL A 38 7.23 0.96 -22.08
CA VAL A 38 5.85 1.12 -21.57
C VAL A 38 5.23 -0.24 -21.30
N TYR A 39 4.54 -0.34 -20.17
CA TYR A 39 3.73 -1.49 -19.80
C TYR A 39 2.28 -1.27 -20.19
N PHE A 40 1.61 -2.32 -20.68
CA PHE A 40 0.23 -2.25 -21.14
C PHE A 40 -0.64 -3.11 -20.23
N VAL A 41 -1.74 -2.49 -19.79
CA VAL A 41 -2.78 -3.16 -19.01
C VAL A 41 -3.68 -3.96 -19.96
N PRO A 42 -4.10 -5.20 -19.60
CA PRO A 42 -5.04 -5.96 -20.40
C PRO A 42 -6.34 -5.19 -20.69
N ASN A 43 -6.84 -5.27 -21.92
CA ASN A 43 -8.02 -4.50 -22.37
C ASN A 43 -9.32 -4.85 -21.61
N ASP A 44 -9.39 -6.04 -21.02
CA ASP A 44 -10.51 -6.53 -20.21
C ASP A 44 -10.40 -6.15 -18.73
N TYR A 45 -9.24 -5.64 -18.29
CA TYR A 45 -9.06 -5.20 -16.93
C TYR A 45 -9.79 -3.89 -16.65
N LYS A 46 -10.54 -3.88 -15.55
CA LYS A 46 -11.16 -2.69 -14.99
C LYS A 46 -10.81 -2.60 -13.53
N SER A 47 -10.11 -1.54 -13.15
CA SER A 47 -9.85 -1.28 -11.75
C SER A 47 -11.17 -0.94 -11.02
N THR A 48 -11.37 -1.58 -9.87
CA THR A 48 -12.46 -1.30 -8.92
C THR A 48 -11.94 -0.72 -7.61
N THR A 49 -10.61 -0.57 -7.49
CA THR A 49 -9.92 -0.12 -6.28
C THR A 49 -9.01 1.06 -6.62
N SER A 50 -8.45 1.69 -5.59
CA SER A 50 -7.47 2.78 -5.76
C SER A 50 -6.06 2.28 -6.08
N TYR A 51 -5.84 0.96 -6.11
CA TYR A 51 -4.55 0.34 -6.37
C TYR A 51 -4.63 -0.60 -7.58
N TYR A 52 -3.47 -0.94 -8.11
CA TYR A 52 -3.30 -1.93 -9.17
C TYR A 52 -2.44 -3.05 -8.64
N TYR A 53 -3.03 -4.23 -8.47
CA TYR A 53 -2.30 -5.41 -8.02
C TYR A 53 -1.68 -6.09 -9.23
N VAL A 54 -0.35 -6.11 -9.32
CA VAL A 54 0.37 -6.56 -10.52
C VAL A 54 1.38 -7.67 -10.20
N SER A 55 1.70 -8.47 -11.21
CA SER A 55 2.83 -9.39 -11.21
C SER A 55 3.86 -8.95 -12.23
N LEU A 56 5.06 -8.63 -11.76
CA LEU A 56 6.19 -8.19 -12.58
C LEU A 56 7.36 -9.14 -12.37
N ASN A 57 7.77 -9.84 -13.43
CA ASN A 57 8.87 -10.82 -13.38
C ASN A 57 8.70 -11.87 -12.26
N GLY A 58 7.46 -12.29 -11.97
CA GLY A 58 7.14 -13.24 -10.91
C GLY A 58 7.05 -12.65 -9.50
N ALA A 59 7.37 -11.37 -9.32
CA ALA A 59 7.18 -10.65 -8.06
C ALA A 59 5.83 -9.92 -8.03
N ARG A 60 5.10 -10.06 -6.93
CA ARG A 60 3.82 -9.38 -6.71
C ARG A 60 4.06 -7.99 -6.16
N GLN A 61 3.38 -7.01 -6.75
CA GLN A 61 3.50 -5.61 -6.37
C GLN A 61 2.13 -4.95 -6.32
N VAL A 62 2.01 -3.94 -5.49
CA VAL A 62 0.82 -3.09 -5.40
C VAL A 62 1.23 -1.71 -5.89
N CYS A 63 0.57 -1.24 -6.95
CA CYS A 63 0.88 0.03 -7.59
C CYS A 63 -0.23 1.06 -7.37
N TYR A 64 0.16 2.32 -7.29
CA TYR A 64 -0.73 3.47 -7.17
C TYR A 64 -0.31 4.53 -8.18
N ILE A 65 -1.24 5.42 -8.55
CA ILE A 65 -0.88 6.59 -9.37
C ILE A 65 -0.03 7.55 -8.53
N ASP A 66 -0.46 7.79 -7.29
CA ASP A 66 0.23 8.68 -6.36
C ASP A 66 1.06 7.91 -5.34
N LYS A 67 2.12 8.55 -4.84
CA LYS A 67 2.92 8.00 -3.74
C LYS A 67 2.08 7.90 -2.45
N GLN A 68 2.20 6.78 -1.74
CA GLN A 68 1.46 6.50 -0.51
C GLN A 68 2.36 6.79 0.70
N PRO A 69 2.06 7.80 1.54
CA PRO A 69 2.89 8.17 2.69
C PRO A 69 3.10 7.04 3.71
N GLU A 70 2.07 6.24 3.95
CA GLU A 70 2.07 5.10 4.86
C GLU A 70 2.98 3.95 4.40
N LEU A 71 3.34 3.92 3.11
CA LEU A 71 4.25 2.95 2.51
C LEU A 71 5.66 3.52 2.29
N SER A 72 5.96 4.70 2.85
CA SER A 72 7.24 5.41 2.63
C SER A 72 8.49 4.64 3.05
N ALA A 73 8.36 3.66 3.94
CA ALA A 73 9.44 2.78 4.37
C ALA A 73 9.74 1.65 3.38
N LEU A 74 8.85 1.37 2.43
CA LEU A 74 9.03 0.34 1.42
C LEU A 74 9.81 0.89 0.22
N ASN A 75 10.62 0.02 -0.39
CA ASN A 75 11.28 0.34 -1.65
C ASN A 75 10.25 0.50 -2.76
N THR A 76 10.34 1.60 -3.51
CA THR A 76 9.42 1.90 -4.62
C THR A 76 10.10 1.70 -5.96
N THR A 77 9.34 1.21 -6.93
CA THR A 77 9.70 1.27 -8.35
C THR A 77 8.64 2.09 -9.11
N THR A 78 9.01 2.69 -10.24
CA THR A 78 8.08 3.43 -11.08
C THR A 78 7.96 2.75 -12.44
N LEU A 79 6.72 2.62 -12.93
CA LEU A 79 6.43 2.07 -14.25
C LEU A 79 5.68 3.08 -15.08
N GLU A 80 6.06 3.23 -16.36
CA GLU A 80 5.20 3.89 -17.35
C GLU A 80 4.16 2.89 -17.84
N VAL A 81 2.88 3.16 -17.57
CA VAL A 81 1.79 2.22 -17.83
C VAL A 81 0.73 2.86 -18.71
N ASN A 82 0.47 2.25 -19.87
CA ASN A 82 -0.69 2.59 -20.68
C ASN A 82 -1.94 1.87 -20.14
N TYR A 83 -2.90 2.66 -19.69
CA TYR A 83 -4.19 2.19 -19.21
C TYR A 83 -5.30 3.01 -19.88
N ASN A 84 -6.23 2.33 -20.55
CA ASN A 84 -7.31 2.95 -21.32
C ASN A 84 -6.84 4.03 -22.31
N GLY A 85 -5.70 3.78 -22.98
CA GLY A 85 -5.14 4.68 -23.98
C GLY A 85 -4.35 5.88 -23.42
N SER A 86 -4.29 6.04 -22.10
CA SER A 86 -3.48 7.07 -21.44
C SER A 86 -2.25 6.44 -20.78
N THR A 87 -1.08 7.02 -20.98
CA THR A 87 0.15 6.62 -20.29
C THR A 87 0.28 7.37 -18.98
N LEU A 88 0.40 6.64 -17.88
CA LEU A 88 0.51 7.14 -16.50
C LEU A 88 1.71 6.49 -15.82
N THR A 89 2.41 7.26 -14.99
CA THR A 89 3.44 6.71 -14.11
C THR A 89 2.79 6.07 -12.89
N TRP A 90 3.01 4.78 -12.69
CA TRP A 90 2.57 4.05 -11.50
C TRP A 90 3.74 3.89 -10.52
N VAL A 91 3.49 4.18 -9.24
CA VAL A 91 4.41 3.94 -8.13
C VAL A 91 4.08 2.60 -7.49
N CYS A 92 4.98 1.64 -7.62
CA CYS A 92 4.79 0.26 -7.21
C CYS A 92 5.62 -0.10 -5.98
N TYR A 93 4.95 -0.77 -5.04
CA TYR A 93 5.51 -1.25 -3.79
C TYR A 93 5.52 -2.78 -3.81
N PRO A 94 6.56 -3.43 -3.27
CA PRO A 94 6.53 -4.88 -3.07
C PRO A 94 5.38 -5.25 -2.14
N LEU A 95 4.75 -6.39 -2.39
CA LEU A 95 3.71 -6.94 -1.50
C LEU A 95 4.33 -7.43 -0.18
N ASP A 96 4.66 -6.51 0.71
CA ASP A 96 5.20 -6.76 2.05
C ASP A 96 4.08 -7.06 3.05
N THR A 97 4.15 -8.20 3.74
CA THR A 97 3.10 -8.67 4.66
C THR A 97 3.00 -7.87 5.96
N ASN A 98 3.93 -6.96 6.25
CA ASN A 98 3.81 -6.02 7.35
C ASN A 98 2.81 -4.88 7.02
N TYR A 99 2.62 -4.57 5.74
CA TYR A 99 1.77 -3.48 5.26
C TYR A 99 0.52 -3.97 4.55
N PHE A 100 0.62 -5.10 3.85
CA PHE A 100 -0.45 -5.65 3.03
C PHE A 100 -0.95 -7.00 3.56
N GLU A 101 -2.22 -7.27 3.30
CA GLU A 101 -2.86 -8.56 3.54
C GLU A 101 -3.56 -9.01 2.25
N THR A 102 -3.43 -10.27 1.88
CA THR A 102 -4.21 -10.90 0.80
C THR A 102 -5.09 -11.99 1.41
N PRO A 103 -6.42 -11.98 1.17
CA PRO A 103 -7.33 -12.99 1.69
C PRO A 103 -7.11 -14.37 1.06
#